data_AF-A0A1K2DVS9-F1
#
_entry.id   AF-A0A1K2DVS9-F1
#
_cell.length_a   1.000
_cell.length_b   1.000
_cell.length_c   1.000
_cell.angle_alpha   90.00
_cell.angle_beta   90.00
_cell.angle_gamma   90.00
#
_symmetry.space_group_name_H-M   'P 1'
#
loop_
_entity.id
_entity.type
_entity.pdbx_description
1 polymer ?
#
loop_
_entity_poly.entity_id
_entity_poly.type
_entity_poly.pdbx_seq_one_letter_code
_entity_poly.pdbx_strand_id
1 'polypeptide(L)'
;MIDYVRTWATTRRQAREGKVISELRESMDHFSLSQPIPEAVEAALRKTARSQWVTALLSTLSLIAMWLWSGLFFALAWGFSRSLVGFAKDFNPPPWDGIAKAVEQTEPIRAGLSLPFFGGAIAVAIGYLVAIVVGLFIMARGLGGAAISHITPGLELAFLPFNTALAVLQMAQVINSCAKADQAAGEERVHAIAGIPRSSASAKRAIQRASRHRAFSRPFSHHGAVLRDHAARVLGRVQEAEEGLFREPNPALRELATMWLTIAERYTDGRVGELLVEDLSSVNPAKSRLRSALRAALAVVLTVGTVFFTASLDLPQAIEGYVIAGSAVAVLILVYGARAIVELRRR
;
A
#
# COMPACT_ATOMS: atom_id res chain seq x y z
N MET A 1 20.52 -33.61 -12.62
CA MET A 1 19.89 -32.80 -11.54
C MET A 1 19.01 -31.67 -12.09
N ILE A 2 19.46 -30.89 -13.07
CA ILE A 2 18.67 -29.77 -13.66
C ILE A 2 17.35 -30.24 -14.29
N ASP A 3 17.35 -31.31 -15.07
CA ASP A 3 16.12 -31.82 -15.71
C ASP A 3 15.11 -32.35 -14.69
N TYR A 4 15.58 -33.01 -13.62
CA TYR A 4 14.71 -33.46 -12.54
C TYR A 4 14.00 -32.28 -11.84
N VAL A 5 14.73 -31.20 -11.54
CA VAL A 5 14.15 -29.99 -10.95
C VAL A 5 13.16 -29.33 -11.90
N ARG A 6 13.45 -29.29 -13.20
CA ARG A 6 12.54 -28.75 -14.22
C ARG A 6 11.24 -29.56 -14.29
N THR A 7 11.32 -30.88 -14.39
CA THR A 7 10.15 -31.76 -14.50
C THR A 7 9.30 -31.73 -13.22
N TRP A 8 9.94 -31.78 -12.05
CA TRP A 8 9.25 -31.66 -10.77
C TRP A 8 8.52 -30.32 -10.62
N ALA A 9 9.15 -29.22 -11.04
CA ALA A 9 8.54 -27.89 -11.01
C ALA A 9 7.35 -27.78 -11.97
N THR A 10 7.42 -28.38 -13.16
CA THR A 10 6.29 -28.39 -14.11
C THR A 10 5.10 -29.21 -13.60
N THR A 11 5.34 -30.38 -12.99
CA THR A 11 4.26 -31.23 -12.48
C THR A 11 3.54 -30.60 -11.29
N ARG A 12 4.28 -30.05 -10.31
CA ARG A 12 3.67 -29.30 -9.20
C ARG A 12 2.88 -28.09 -9.68
N ARG A 13 3.33 -27.46 -10.75
CA ARG A 13 2.66 -26.30 -11.34
C ARG A 13 1.34 -26.68 -12.01
N GLN A 14 1.32 -27.73 -12.84
CA GLN A 14 0.09 -28.23 -13.46
C GLN A 14 -0.92 -28.69 -12.40
N ALA A 15 -0.47 -29.37 -11.34
CA ALA A 15 -1.33 -29.78 -10.24
C ALA A 15 -2.00 -28.59 -9.53
N ARG A 16 -1.27 -27.48 -9.32
CA ARG A 16 -1.84 -26.26 -8.72
C ARG A 16 -2.79 -25.52 -9.65
N GLU A 17 -2.44 -25.42 -10.93
CA GLU A 17 -3.28 -24.81 -11.97
C GLU A 17 -4.62 -25.54 -12.07
N GLY A 18 -4.59 -26.87 -12.16
CA GLY A 18 -5.79 -27.69 -12.21
C GLY A 18 -6.64 -27.57 -10.95
N LYS A 19 -6.02 -27.55 -9.77
CA LYS A 19 -6.74 -27.49 -8.49
C LYS A 19 -7.59 -26.21 -8.33
N VAL A 20 -7.05 -25.05 -8.68
CA VAL A 20 -7.79 -23.78 -8.52
C VAL A 20 -9.00 -23.73 -9.47
N ILE A 21 -8.83 -24.22 -10.70
CA ILE A 21 -9.90 -24.25 -11.70
C ILE A 21 -10.96 -25.28 -11.31
N SER A 22 -10.57 -26.46 -10.81
CA SER A 22 -11.51 -27.47 -10.34
C SER A 22 -12.30 -27.01 -9.12
N GLU A 23 -11.63 -26.38 -8.13
CA GLU A 23 -12.30 -25.82 -6.94
C GLU A 23 -13.30 -24.70 -7.33
N LEU A 24 -12.96 -23.86 -8.32
CA LEU A 24 -13.86 -22.83 -8.81
C LEU A 24 -15.07 -23.44 -9.55
N ARG A 25 -14.85 -24.45 -10.39
CA ARG A 25 -15.93 -25.15 -11.11
C ARG A 25 -16.90 -25.81 -10.13
N GLU A 26 -16.37 -26.54 -9.16
CA GLU A 26 -17.15 -27.15 -8.09
C GLU A 26 -17.96 -26.11 -7.30
N SER A 27 -17.36 -24.95 -7.00
CA SER A 27 -18.06 -23.84 -6.33
C SER A 27 -19.18 -23.25 -7.19
N MET A 28 -19.00 -23.16 -8.52
CA MET A 28 -20.02 -22.64 -9.44
C MET A 28 -21.18 -23.63 -9.64
N ASP A 29 -20.85 -24.93 -9.75
CA ASP A 29 -21.82 -26.01 -9.84
C ASP A 29 -22.68 -26.06 -8.58
N HIS A 30 -22.08 -25.86 -7.40
CA HIS A 30 -22.77 -25.78 -6.11
C HIS A 30 -23.83 -24.67 -6.08
N PHE A 31 -23.53 -23.48 -6.62
CA PHE A 31 -24.48 -22.37 -6.70
C PHE A 31 -25.47 -22.46 -7.88
N SER A 32 -25.43 -23.57 -8.64
CA SER A 32 -26.21 -23.75 -9.86
C SER A 32 -26.05 -22.57 -10.84
N LEU A 33 -24.83 -22.03 -10.94
CA LEU A 33 -24.50 -21.01 -11.92
C LEU A 33 -24.26 -21.74 -13.25
N SER A 34 -25.32 -21.90 -14.03
CA SER A 34 -25.34 -22.71 -15.27
C SER A 34 -24.43 -22.22 -16.39
N GLN A 35 -23.70 -21.13 -16.18
CA GLN A 35 -22.77 -20.60 -17.17
C GLN A 35 -21.41 -21.29 -17.04
N PRO A 36 -20.84 -21.81 -18.15
CA PRO A 36 -19.47 -22.31 -18.12
C PRO A 36 -18.53 -21.18 -17.70
N ILE A 37 -17.46 -21.52 -16.97
CA ILE A 37 -16.41 -20.55 -16.61
C ILE A 37 -15.95 -19.86 -17.89
N PRO A 38 -16.01 -18.52 -17.99
CA PRO A 38 -15.55 -17.81 -19.18
C PRO A 38 -14.09 -18.16 -19.49
N GLU A 39 -13.77 -18.44 -20.76
CA GLU A 39 -12.42 -18.85 -21.17
C GLU A 39 -11.36 -17.81 -20.77
N ALA A 40 -11.73 -16.52 -20.77
CA ALA A 40 -10.87 -15.43 -20.34
C ALA A 40 -10.51 -15.51 -18.84
N VAL A 41 -11.45 -15.90 -17.99
CA VAL A 41 -11.24 -16.13 -16.55
C VAL A 41 -10.33 -17.33 -16.34
N GLU A 42 -10.57 -18.43 -17.06
CA GLU A 42 -9.72 -19.62 -16.98
C GLU A 42 -8.28 -19.33 -17.43
N ALA A 43 -8.11 -18.62 -18.57
CA ALA A 43 -6.80 -18.20 -19.06
C ALA A 43 -6.08 -17.28 -18.05
N ALA A 44 -6.80 -16.36 -17.41
CA ALA A 44 -6.25 -15.49 -16.37
C ALA A 44 -5.81 -16.28 -15.13
N LEU A 45 -6.58 -17.27 -14.68
CA LEU A 45 -6.21 -18.13 -13.55
C LEU A 45 -4.95 -18.95 -13.84
N ARG A 46 -4.87 -19.59 -15.02
CA ARG A 46 -3.67 -20.32 -15.47
C ARG A 46 -2.44 -19.40 -15.53
N LYS A 47 -2.62 -18.18 -16.04
CA LYS A 47 -1.53 -17.18 -16.09
C LYS A 47 -1.06 -16.78 -14.68
N THR A 48 -1.96 -16.63 -13.72
CA THR A 48 -1.63 -16.25 -12.34
C THR A 48 -0.83 -17.33 -11.63
N ALA A 49 -1.25 -18.59 -11.78
CA ALA A 49 -0.55 -19.71 -11.15
C ALA A 49 0.90 -19.86 -11.67
N ARG A 50 1.15 -19.56 -12.96
CA ARG A 50 2.51 -19.44 -13.51
C ARG A 50 3.33 -18.32 -12.87
N SER A 51 2.65 -17.22 -12.57
CA SER A 51 3.20 -15.94 -12.13
C SER A 51 3.63 -15.96 -10.66
N GLN A 52 2.85 -16.61 -9.79
CA GLN A 52 3.10 -16.63 -8.34
C GLN A 52 4.48 -17.18 -7.96
N TRP A 53 4.96 -18.19 -8.67
CA TRP A 53 6.29 -18.74 -8.42
C TRP A 53 7.40 -17.74 -8.78
N VAL A 54 7.23 -16.99 -9.88
CA VAL A 54 8.17 -15.94 -10.29
C VAL A 54 8.19 -14.82 -9.26
N THR A 55 7.02 -14.39 -8.75
CA THR A 55 6.97 -13.37 -7.70
C THR A 55 7.56 -13.85 -6.38
N ALA A 56 7.35 -15.12 -6.01
CA ALA A 56 7.97 -15.70 -4.83
C ALA A 56 9.50 -15.69 -4.96
N LEU A 57 10.02 -16.15 -6.11
CA LEU A 57 11.46 -16.16 -6.39
C LEU A 57 12.05 -14.75 -6.40
N LEU A 58 11.39 -13.78 -7.03
CA LEU A 58 11.80 -12.37 -7.00
C LEU A 58 11.78 -11.80 -5.58
N SER A 59 10.77 -12.13 -4.77
CA SER A 59 10.70 -11.68 -3.38
C SER A 59 11.86 -12.25 -2.55
N THR A 60 12.19 -13.54 -2.73
CA THR A 60 13.33 -14.17 -2.07
C THR A 60 14.65 -13.53 -2.50
N LEU A 61 14.85 -13.30 -3.80
CA LEU A 61 16.02 -12.58 -4.31
C LEU A 61 16.10 -11.16 -3.75
N SER A 62 14.96 -10.46 -3.60
CA SER A 62 14.94 -9.12 -3.02
C SER A 62 15.34 -9.10 -1.54
N LEU A 63 14.94 -10.12 -0.76
CA LEU A 63 15.35 -10.27 0.64
C LEU A 63 16.84 -10.57 0.76
N ILE A 64 17.38 -11.41 -0.13
CA ILE A 64 18.83 -11.69 -0.19
C ILE A 64 19.59 -10.41 -0.54
N ALA A 65 19.14 -9.67 -1.54
CA ALA A 65 19.74 -8.38 -1.89
C ALA A 65 19.68 -7.40 -0.71
N MET A 66 18.54 -7.29 -0.03
CA MET A 66 18.40 -6.43 1.17
C MET A 66 19.38 -6.83 2.28
N TRP A 67 19.54 -8.12 2.51
CA TRP A 67 20.48 -8.64 3.50
C TRP A 67 21.92 -8.27 3.14
N LEU A 68 22.31 -8.42 1.88
CA LEU A 68 23.63 -8.00 1.38
C LEU A 68 23.85 -6.48 1.54
N TRP A 69 22.84 -5.67 1.20
CA TRP A 69 22.92 -4.21 1.36
C TRP A 69 23.03 -3.79 2.82
N SER A 70 22.32 -4.46 3.74
CA SER A 70 22.40 -4.15 5.18
C SER A 70 23.81 -4.38 5.73
N GLY A 71 24.49 -5.44 5.29
CA GLY A 71 25.88 -5.70 5.63
C GLY A 71 26.83 -4.62 5.12
N LEU A 72 26.61 -4.12 3.90
CA LEU A 72 27.39 -3.01 3.33
C LEU A 72 27.21 -1.71 4.11
N PHE A 73 25.97 -1.33 4.43
CA PHE A 73 25.71 -0.13 5.24
C PHE A 73 26.30 -0.24 6.64
N PHE A 74 26.22 -1.43 7.27
CA PHE A 74 26.85 -1.67 8.56
C PHE A 74 28.38 -1.54 8.47
N ALA A 75 29.01 -2.09 7.43
CA ALA A 75 30.45 -1.96 7.22
C ALA A 75 30.87 -0.50 7.00
N LEU A 76 30.10 0.28 6.23
CA LEU A 76 30.36 1.71 6.03
C LEU A 76 30.19 2.52 7.33
N ALA A 77 29.13 2.28 8.09
CA ALA A 77 28.90 2.94 9.37
C ALA A 77 30.01 2.60 10.39
N TRP A 78 30.45 1.34 10.41
CA TRP A 78 31.55 0.88 11.25
C TRP A 78 32.90 1.46 10.83
N GLY A 79 33.17 1.57 9.53
CA GLY A 79 34.36 2.23 8.99
C GLY A 79 34.39 3.72 9.36
N PHE A 80 33.25 4.39 9.22
CA PHE A 80 33.09 5.80 9.57
C PHE A 80 33.27 6.04 11.07
N SER A 81 32.70 5.20 11.93
CA SER A 81 32.86 5.32 13.39
C SER A 81 34.32 5.15 13.81
N ARG A 82 35.05 4.19 13.23
CA ARG A 82 36.49 4.04 13.44
C ARG A 82 37.28 5.26 12.97
N SER A 83 36.91 5.83 11.84
CA SER A 83 37.56 7.04 11.31
C SER A 83 37.32 8.25 12.22
N LEU A 84 36.12 8.40 12.78
CA LEU A 84 35.83 9.42 13.80
C LEU A 84 36.62 9.22 15.09
N VAL A 85 36.77 7.98 15.57
CA VAL A 85 37.58 7.69 16.76
C VAL A 85 39.06 7.93 16.50
N GLY A 86 39.57 7.58 15.31
CA GLY A 86 40.94 7.90 14.88
C GLY A 86 41.15 9.40 14.80
N PHE A 87 40.25 10.11 14.12
CA PHE A 87 40.25 11.57 14.06
C PHE A 87 40.23 12.18 15.46
N ALA A 88 39.37 11.72 16.38
CA ALA A 88 39.31 12.23 17.76
C ALA A 88 40.59 11.97 18.58
N LYS A 89 41.36 10.92 18.26
CA LYS A 89 42.66 10.64 18.89
C LYS A 89 43.78 11.51 18.31
N ASP A 90 43.77 11.73 17.00
CA ASP A 90 44.77 12.54 16.29
C ASP A 90 44.47 14.04 16.38
N PHE A 91 43.22 14.41 16.66
CA PHE A 91 42.82 15.74 17.09
C PHE A 91 43.42 15.96 18.47
N ASN A 92 44.68 16.38 18.51
CA ASN A 92 45.28 16.93 19.70
C ASN A 92 44.43 18.15 20.06
N PRO A 93 43.60 18.09 21.12
CA PRO A 93 42.75 19.21 21.43
C PRO A 93 43.66 20.43 21.60
N PRO A 94 43.38 21.58 20.94
CA PRO A 94 44.10 22.80 21.27
C PRO A 94 44.05 22.96 22.79
N PRO A 95 45.14 23.39 23.45
CA PRO A 95 45.24 23.39 24.91
C PRO A 95 44.02 24.12 25.48
N TRP A 96 43.07 23.32 26.01
CA TRP A 96 41.78 23.81 26.48
C TRP A 96 41.96 24.80 27.61
N ASP A 97 43.12 24.81 28.26
CA ASP A 97 43.52 25.72 29.32
C ASP A 97 43.52 27.19 28.85
N GLY A 98 43.85 27.44 27.58
CA GLY A 98 43.81 28.77 26.96
C GLY A 98 42.41 29.16 26.47
N ILE A 99 41.65 28.20 25.94
CA ILE A 99 40.30 28.44 25.43
C ILE A 99 39.28 28.51 26.58
N ALA A 100 39.39 27.69 27.62
CA ALA A 100 38.54 27.71 28.81
C ALA A 100 38.64 29.05 29.54
N LYS A 101 39.85 29.62 29.65
CA LYS A 101 40.05 30.97 30.21
C LYS A 101 39.51 32.09 29.31
N ALA A 102 39.59 31.95 27.98
CA ALA A 102 38.98 32.91 27.05
C ALA A 102 37.44 32.80 27.02
N VAL A 103 36.91 31.60 27.21
CA VAL A 103 35.48 31.26 27.16
C VAL A 103 34.77 31.55 28.49
N GLU A 104 35.47 31.54 29.62
CA GLU A 104 34.91 31.93 30.94
C GLU A 104 34.57 33.44 31.01
N GLN A 105 35.11 34.26 30.09
CA GLN A 105 34.81 35.69 29.99
C GLN A 105 33.80 36.07 28.88
N THR A 106 33.34 35.12 28.06
CA THR A 106 32.39 35.41 26.97
C THR A 106 31.34 34.30 26.80
N GLU A 107 30.23 34.42 27.52
CA GLU A 107 29.03 33.57 27.35
C GLU A 107 28.55 33.37 25.89
N PRO A 108 28.64 34.33 24.94
CA PRO A 108 28.18 34.08 23.56
C PRO A 108 29.10 33.17 22.73
N ILE A 109 30.38 33.00 23.08
CA ILE A 109 31.33 32.22 22.26
C ILE A 109 31.22 30.71 22.54
N ARG A 110 30.80 30.34 23.76
CA ARG A 110 30.56 28.94 24.18
C ARG A 110 29.41 28.29 23.39
N ALA A 111 28.41 29.09 23.01
CA ALA A 111 27.31 28.67 22.12
C ALA A 111 27.79 28.51 20.67
N GLY A 112 28.63 29.44 20.17
CA GLY A 112 29.08 29.43 18.77
C GLY A 112 29.95 28.24 18.35
N LEU A 113 30.78 27.70 19.25
CA LEU A 113 31.72 26.62 18.91
C LEU A 113 31.12 25.20 19.01
N SER A 114 30.09 24.98 19.82
CA SER A 114 29.40 23.69 19.95
C SER A 114 28.35 23.48 18.84
N LEU A 115 27.81 24.58 18.29
CA LEU A 115 26.82 24.61 17.22
C LEU A 115 27.22 23.85 15.93
N PRO A 116 28.44 23.96 15.38
CA PRO A 116 28.81 23.21 14.16
C PRO A 116 29.01 21.71 14.42
N PHE A 117 29.47 21.31 15.60
CA PHE A 117 29.64 19.89 15.95
C PHE A 117 28.30 19.19 16.19
N PHE A 118 27.40 19.81 16.96
CA PHE A 118 26.06 19.28 17.14
C PHE A 118 25.23 19.38 15.85
N GLY A 119 25.36 20.47 15.09
CA GLY A 119 24.71 20.66 13.79
C GLY A 119 25.14 19.60 12.77
N GLY A 120 26.43 19.26 12.70
CA GLY A 120 26.94 18.20 11.84
C GLY A 120 26.42 16.81 12.23
N ALA A 121 26.44 16.47 13.52
CA ALA A 121 25.91 15.19 14.01
C ALA A 121 24.39 15.07 13.77
N ILE A 122 23.63 16.14 13.98
CA ILE A 122 22.19 16.20 13.73
C ILE A 122 21.91 16.10 12.22
N ALA A 123 22.66 16.80 11.36
CA ALA A 123 22.50 16.72 9.92
C ALA A 123 22.76 15.31 9.36
N VAL A 124 23.79 14.61 9.88
CA VAL A 124 24.07 13.22 9.53
C VAL A 124 22.97 12.27 10.04
N ALA A 125 22.48 12.48 11.26
CA ALA A 125 21.38 11.69 11.81
C ALA A 125 20.07 11.88 11.00
N ILE A 126 19.76 13.12 10.60
CA ILE A 126 18.61 13.44 9.75
C ILE A 126 18.80 12.84 8.35
N GLY A 127 19.98 12.97 7.75
CA GLY A 127 20.29 12.37 6.45
C GLY A 127 20.14 10.85 6.47
N TYR A 128 20.59 10.20 7.54
CA TYR A 128 20.43 8.76 7.75
C TYR A 128 18.96 8.36 7.93
N LEU A 129 18.19 9.12 8.71
CA LEU A 129 16.77 8.87 8.95
C LEU A 129 15.95 9.09 7.68
N VAL A 130 16.26 10.13 6.90
CA VAL A 130 15.66 10.37 5.57
C VAL A 130 16.02 9.25 4.60
N ALA A 131 17.28 8.79 4.56
CA ALA A 131 17.68 7.67 3.72
C ALA A 131 16.97 6.37 4.10
N ILE A 132 16.78 6.10 5.40
CA ILE A 132 16.00 4.96 5.90
C ILE A 132 14.53 5.10 5.49
N VAL A 133 13.92 6.26 5.69
CA VAL A 133 12.51 6.49 5.36
C VAL A 133 12.28 6.41 3.85
N VAL A 134 13.16 6.99 3.04
CA VAL A 134 13.11 6.91 1.58
C VAL A 134 13.38 5.48 1.11
N GLY A 135 14.35 4.77 1.69
CA GLY A 135 14.62 3.37 1.40
C GLY A 135 13.45 2.46 1.74
N LEU A 136 12.84 2.63 2.93
CA LEU A 136 11.63 1.93 3.35
C LEU A 136 10.42 2.27 2.47
N PHE A 137 10.31 3.53 2.02
CA PHE A 137 9.24 3.98 1.14
C PHE A 137 9.38 3.39 -0.27
N ILE A 138 10.60 3.39 -0.83
CA ILE A 138 10.93 2.75 -2.12
C ILE A 138 10.72 1.24 -2.01
N MET A 139 11.11 0.59 -0.91
CA MET A 139 10.84 -0.82 -0.63
C MET A 139 9.34 -1.13 -0.55
N ALA A 140 8.59 -0.35 0.24
CA ALA A 140 7.15 -0.51 0.39
C ALA A 140 6.39 -0.29 -0.94
N ARG A 141 6.91 0.60 -1.80
CA ARG A 141 6.39 0.83 -3.16
C ARG A 141 6.89 -0.17 -4.20
N GLY A 142 8.09 -0.72 -4.02
CA GLY A 142 8.71 -1.75 -4.86
C GLY A 142 8.00 -3.09 -4.69
N LEU A 143 7.70 -3.48 -3.44
CA LEU A 143 6.74 -4.56 -3.17
C LEU A 143 5.32 -4.23 -3.66
N GLY A 144 4.99 -2.95 -3.79
CA GLY A 144 3.72 -2.46 -4.36
C GLY A 144 3.66 -2.37 -5.89
N GLY A 145 4.73 -2.72 -6.62
CA GLY A 145 4.76 -2.83 -8.09
C GLY A 145 4.73 -1.52 -8.88
N ALA A 146 4.71 -0.34 -8.24
CA ALA A 146 4.45 0.93 -8.94
C ALA A 146 5.70 1.80 -9.22
N ALA A 147 6.88 1.49 -8.68
CA ALA A 147 8.09 2.32 -8.87
C ALA A 147 9.02 1.82 -9.99
N ILE A 148 8.86 0.57 -10.46
CA ILE A 148 9.69 0.02 -11.56
C ILE A 148 9.31 0.67 -12.90
N SER A 149 8.09 1.21 -13.04
CA SER A 149 7.62 1.84 -14.27
C SER A 149 8.37 3.13 -14.63
N HIS A 150 8.85 3.90 -13.65
CA HIS A 150 9.50 5.18 -13.92
C HIS A 150 10.98 5.05 -14.31
N ILE A 151 11.65 3.96 -13.92
CA ILE A 151 13.08 3.76 -14.18
C ILE A 151 13.32 3.01 -15.51
N THR A 152 12.30 2.34 -16.05
CA THR A 152 12.38 1.59 -17.30
C THR A 152 11.08 1.71 -18.11
N PRO A 153 10.94 2.72 -19.00
CA PRO A 153 9.72 2.94 -19.79
C PRO A 153 9.36 1.81 -20.79
N GLY A 154 10.16 0.73 -20.87
CA GLY A 154 9.86 -0.47 -21.67
C GLY A 154 9.24 -1.65 -20.89
N LEU A 155 9.26 -1.63 -19.55
CA LEU A 155 8.74 -2.75 -18.72
C LEU A 155 7.25 -2.60 -18.38
N GLU A 156 6.62 -1.46 -18.64
CA GLU A 156 5.20 -1.23 -18.35
C GLU A 156 4.26 -2.18 -19.12
N LEU A 157 4.62 -2.54 -20.36
CA LEU A 157 3.86 -3.50 -21.18
C LEU A 157 3.89 -4.93 -20.59
N ALA A 158 4.91 -5.28 -19.80
CA ALA A 158 5.05 -6.61 -19.21
C ALA A 158 4.29 -6.78 -17.88
N PHE A 159 4.09 -5.70 -17.11
CA PHE A 159 3.47 -5.77 -15.76
C PHE A 159 1.97 -5.46 -15.72
N LEU A 160 1.42 -4.74 -16.70
CA LEU A 160 -0.02 -4.52 -16.83
C LEU A 160 -0.86 -5.82 -16.82
N PRO A 161 -0.47 -6.92 -17.52
CA PRO A 161 -1.26 -8.15 -17.50
C PRO A 161 -1.08 -9.00 -16.23
N PHE A 162 -0.15 -8.65 -15.34
CA PHE A 162 0.07 -9.38 -14.08
C PHE A 162 -0.98 -9.01 -13.03
N ASN A 163 -1.40 -7.74 -12.99
CA ASN A 163 -2.39 -7.27 -12.03
C ASN A 163 -3.81 -7.76 -12.35
N THR A 164 -4.12 -8.03 -13.63
CA THR A 164 -5.45 -8.53 -13.99
C THR A 164 -5.67 -9.94 -13.47
N ALA A 165 -4.71 -10.81 -13.76
CA ALA A 165 -4.69 -12.21 -13.38
C ALA A 165 -4.79 -12.39 -11.85
N LEU A 166 -3.99 -11.63 -11.08
CA LEU A 166 -4.03 -11.69 -9.62
C LEU A 166 -5.38 -11.27 -9.04
N ALA A 167 -6.04 -10.25 -9.60
CA ALA A 167 -7.35 -9.85 -9.12
C ALA A 167 -8.38 -10.95 -9.35
N VAL A 168 -8.38 -11.57 -10.54
CA VAL A 168 -9.28 -12.69 -10.88
C VAL A 168 -9.08 -13.86 -9.93
N LEU A 169 -7.83 -14.19 -9.58
CA LEU A 169 -7.55 -15.21 -8.58
C LEU A 169 -8.14 -14.86 -7.21
N GLN A 170 -8.02 -13.60 -6.77
CA GLN A 170 -8.60 -13.15 -5.50
C GLN A 170 -10.12 -13.21 -5.53
N MET A 171 -10.76 -12.89 -6.66
CA MET A 171 -12.20 -13.00 -6.85
C MET A 171 -12.65 -14.47 -6.79
N ALA A 172 -11.93 -15.37 -7.47
CA ALA A 172 -12.18 -16.81 -7.43
C ALA A 172 -12.04 -17.39 -6.00
N GLN A 173 -11.06 -16.91 -5.23
CA GLN A 173 -10.91 -17.30 -3.81
C GLN A 173 -12.11 -16.87 -2.96
N VAL A 174 -12.71 -15.71 -3.25
CA VAL A 174 -13.92 -15.26 -2.56
C VAL A 174 -15.12 -16.14 -2.93
N ILE A 175 -15.29 -16.48 -4.21
CA ILE A 175 -16.35 -17.40 -4.67
C ILE A 175 -16.24 -18.76 -3.96
N ASN A 176 -15.04 -19.33 -3.90
CA ASN A 176 -14.77 -20.58 -3.17
C ASN A 176 -15.02 -20.44 -1.66
N SER A 177 -14.68 -19.28 -1.06
CA SER A 177 -15.00 -19.00 0.34
C SER A 177 -16.51 -18.93 0.58
N CYS A 178 -17.28 -18.40 -0.37
CA CYS A 178 -18.74 -18.38 -0.30
C CYS A 178 -19.32 -19.79 -0.41
N ALA A 179 -18.83 -20.62 -1.34
CA ALA A 179 -19.28 -22.01 -1.48
C ALA A 179 -18.98 -22.83 -0.22
N LYS A 180 -17.78 -22.70 0.35
CA LYS A 180 -17.43 -23.34 1.63
C LYS A 180 -18.31 -22.89 2.78
N ALA A 181 -18.65 -21.60 2.83
CA ALA A 181 -19.55 -21.07 3.85
C ALA A 181 -20.99 -21.57 3.68
N ASP A 182 -21.42 -21.87 2.46
CA ASP A 182 -22.75 -22.44 2.18
C ASP A 182 -22.81 -23.93 2.52
N GLN A 183 -21.73 -24.68 2.27
CA GLN A 183 -21.60 -26.10 2.61
C GLN A 183 -21.37 -26.37 4.10
N ALA A 184 -20.79 -25.42 4.82
CA ALA A 184 -20.54 -25.55 6.25
C ALA A 184 -21.85 -25.58 7.06
N ALA A 185 -21.85 -26.34 8.16
CA ALA A 185 -22.97 -26.46 9.08
C ALA A 185 -22.60 -25.95 10.49
N GLY A 186 -23.61 -25.59 11.29
CA GLY A 186 -23.44 -25.23 12.70
C GLY A 186 -22.50 -24.04 12.93
N GLU A 187 -21.59 -24.18 13.89
CA GLU A 187 -20.64 -23.12 14.29
C GLU A 187 -19.59 -22.82 13.20
N GLU A 188 -19.17 -23.84 12.45
CA GLU A 188 -18.22 -23.68 11.34
C GLU A 188 -18.78 -22.71 10.29
N ARG A 189 -20.08 -22.79 10.03
CA ARG A 189 -20.78 -21.89 9.12
C ARG A 189 -20.66 -20.43 9.54
N VAL A 190 -20.83 -20.14 10.82
CA VAL A 190 -20.74 -18.78 11.38
C VAL A 190 -19.33 -18.23 11.18
N HIS A 191 -18.30 -19.04 11.45
CA HIS A 191 -16.91 -18.65 11.24
C HIS A 191 -16.56 -18.47 9.76
N ALA A 192 -17.07 -19.34 8.89
CA ALA A 192 -16.86 -19.24 7.45
C ALA A 192 -17.48 -17.95 6.89
N ILE A 193 -18.72 -17.63 7.26
CA ILE A 193 -19.40 -16.38 6.89
C ILE A 193 -18.64 -15.16 7.41
N ALA A 194 -18.22 -15.17 8.67
CA ALA A 194 -17.44 -14.08 9.27
C ALA A 194 -16.07 -13.86 8.58
N GLY A 195 -15.53 -14.91 7.94
CA GLY A 195 -14.29 -14.84 7.17
C GLY A 195 -14.41 -14.17 5.79
N ILE A 196 -15.62 -14.08 5.21
CA ILE A 196 -15.83 -13.59 3.84
C ILE A 196 -15.39 -12.13 3.66
N PRO A 197 -15.72 -11.16 4.54
CA PRO A 197 -15.24 -9.79 4.38
C PRO A 197 -13.69 -9.68 4.38
N ARG A 198 -13.02 -10.59 5.08
CA ARG A 198 -11.55 -10.63 5.13
C ARG A 198 -10.96 -11.19 3.84
N SER A 199 -11.56 -12.22 3.25
CA SER A 199 -11.12 -12.76 1.95
C SER A 199 -11.41 -11.78 0.81
N SER A 200 -12.56 -11.11 0.85
CA SER A 200 -12.98 -10.12 -0.15
C SER A 200 -12.13 -8.84 -0.14
N ALA A 201 -11.56 -8.46 1.01
CA ALA A 201 -10.74 -7.26 1.15
C ALA A 201 -9.58 -7.19 0.13
N SER A 202 -8.97 -8.32 -0.21
CA SER A 202 -7.90 -8.39 -1.21
C SER A 202 -8.43 -8.08 -2.61
N ALA A 203 -9.52 -8.71 -3.02
CA ALA A 203 -10.17 -8.49 -4.31
C ALA A 203 -10.68 -7.03 -4.44
N LYS A 204 -11.29 -6.49 -3.38
CA LYS A 204 -11.72 -5.07 -3.32
C LYS A 204 -10.54 -4.11 -3.54
N ARG A 205 -9.40 -4.38 -2.90
CA ARG A 205 -8.17 -3.59 -3.11
C ARG A 205 -7.61 -3.75 -4.51
N ALA A 206 -7.74 -4.92 -5.14
CA ALA A 206 -7.31 -5.12 -6.52
C ALA A 206 -8.14 -4.27 -7.50
N ILE A 207 -9.47 -4.27 -7.39
CA ILE A 207 -10.37 -3.39 -8.16
C ILE A 207 -9.98 -1.92 -7.95
N GLN A 208 -9.80 -1.51 -6.69
CA GLN A 208 -9.45 -0.14 -6.37
C GLN A 208 -8.09 0.28 -6.92
N ARG A 209 -7.10 -0.62 -6.93
CA ARG A 209 -5.79 -0.37 -7.56
C ARG A 209 -5.93 -0.26 -9.07
N ALA A 210 -6.69 -1.14 -9.69
CA ALA A 210 -6.89 -1.16 -11.13
C ALA A 210 -7.54 0.14 -11.65
N SER A 211 -8.57 0.63 -10.95
CA SER A 211 -9.22 1.90 -11.31
C SER A 211 -8.26 3.10 -11.16
N ARG A 212 -7.37 3.08 -10.15
CA ARG A 212 -6.34 4.10 -9.98
C ARG A 212 -5.27 4.06 -11.07
N HIS A 213 -4.74 2.88 -11.41
CA HIS A 213 -3.70 2.75 -12.42
C HIS A 213 -4.20 3.15 -13.81
N ARG A 214 -5.42 2.75 -14.18
CA ARG A 214 -6.03 3.18 -15.45
C ARG A 214 -6.40 4.66 -15.49
N ALA A 215 -6.76 5.25 -14.35
CA ALA A 215 -6.92 6.70 -14.27
C ALA A 215 -5.59 7.47 -14.40
N PHE A 216 -4.44 6.82 -14.12
CA PHE A 216 -3.14 7.46 -14.12
C PHE A 216 -2.56 7.70 -15.51
N SER A 217 -3.05 7.01 -16.56
CA SER A 217 -2.67 7.34 -17.94
C SER A 217 -3.07 8.77 -18.33
N ARG A 218 -4.09 9.34 -17.65
CA ARG A 218 -4.46 10.75 -17.71
C ARG A 218 -4.99 11.23 -16.33
N PRO A 219 -4.10 11.60 -15.39
CA PRO A 219 -4.42 11.76 -13.96
C PRO A 219 -5.45 12.85 -13.65
N PHE A 220 -5.70 13.76 -14.60
CA PHE A 220 -6.67 14.86 -14.49
C PHE A 220 -7.84 14.77 -15.47
N SER A 221 -8.01 13.64 -16.17
CA SER A 221 -9.14 13.47 -17.08
C SER A 221 -10.45 13.23 -16.31
N HIS A 222 -11.54 13.83 -16.80
CA HIS A 222 -12.90 13.53 -16.35
C HIS A 222 -13.18 12.01 -16.35
N HIS A 223 -12.66 11.31 -17.36
CA HIS A 223 -12.75 9.87 -17.50
C HIS A 223 -12.15 9.09 -16.30
N GLY A 224 -10.99 9.51 -15.80
CA GLY A 224 -10.38 8.89 -14.61
C GLY A 224 -11.13 9.18 -13.30
N ALA A 225 -11.88 10.28 -13.23
CA ALA A 225 -12.78 10.53 -12.11
C ALA A 225 -14.01 9.62 -12.16
N VAL A 226 -14.65 9.50 -13.32
CA VAL A 226 -15.81 8.62 -13.56
C VAL A 226 -15.47 7.16 -13.25
N LEU A 227 -14.31 6.66 -13.73
CA LEU A 227 -13.88 5.29 -13.47
C LEU A 227 -13.67 5.00 -11.97
N ARG A 228 -13.13 5.98 -11.23
CA ARG A 228 -12.93 5.84 -9.78
C ARG A 228 -14.25 5.89 -9.02
N ASP A 229 -15.19 6.72 -9.46
CA ASP A 229 -16.54 6.80 -8.89
C ASP A 229 -17.30 5.49 -9.12
N HIS A 230 -17.31 4.98 -10.36
CA HIS A 230 -17.89 3.68 -10.70
C HIS A 230 -17.30 2.55 -9.84
N ALA A 231 -15.97 2.46 -9.76
CA ALA A 231 -15.32 1.47 -8.92
C ALA A 231 -15.69 1.63 -7.43
N ALA A 232 -15.85 2.85 -6.92
CA ALA A 232 -16.27 3.08 -5.54
C ALA A 232 -17.72 2.63 -5.29
N ARG A 233 -18.62 2.80 -6.26
CA ARG A 233 -20.00 2.31 -6.18
C ARG A 233 -20.09 0.79 -6.28
N VAL A 234 -19.35 0.16 -7.19
CA VAL A 234 -19.21 -1.32 -7.27
C VAL A 234 -18.77 -1.87 -5.92
N LEU A 235 -17.76 -1.26 -5.30
CA LEU A 235 -17.28 -1.65 -3.97
C LEU A 235 -18.31 -1.42 -2.87
N GLY A 236 -19.13 -0.38 -2.99
CA GLY A 236 -20.27 -0.12 -2.09
C GLY A 236 -21.33 -1.21 -2.19
N ARG A 237 -21.70 -1.59 -3.42
CA ARG A 237 -22.68 -2.65 -3.69
C ARG A 237 -22.23 -4.01 -3.17
N VAL A 238 -20.95 -4.34 -3.35
CA VAL A 238 -20.35 -5.56 -2.75
C VAL A 238 -20.38 -5.48 -1.22
N GLN A 239 -20.17 -4.31 -0.63
CA GLN A 239 -20.25 -4.14 0.82
C GLN A 239 -21.68 -4.28 1.34
N GLU A 240 -22.68 -3.75 0.64
CA GLU A 240 -24.11 -3.94 0.98
C GLU A 240 -24.49 -5.42 0.93
N ALA A 241 -24.03 -6.16 -0.09
CA ALA A 241 -24.24 -7.60 -0.18
C ALA A 241 -23.51 -8.39 0.95
N GLU A 242 -22.32 -7.94 1.36
CA GLU A 242 -21.64 -8.50 2.54
C GLU A 242 -22.38 -8.21 3.85
N GLU A 243 -22.98 -7.02 4.00
CA GLU A 243 -23.81 -6.69 5.16
C GLU A 243 -25.11 -7.53 5.18
N GLY A 244 -25.60 -7.93 3.99
CA GLY A 244 -26.70 -8.88 3.81
C GLY A 244 -26.42 -10.28 4.36
N LEU A 245 -25.16 -10.71 4.42
CA LEU A 245 -24.78 -12.04 4.96
C LEU A 245 -25.22 -12.25 6.41
N PHE A 246 -25.30 -11.19 7.21
CA PHE A 246 -25.72 -11.26 8.61
C PHE A 246 -27.23 -11.33 8.79
N ARG A 247 -28.00 -11.00 7.74
CA ARG A 247 -29.47 -11.05 7.75
C ARG A 247 -29.97 -12.34 7.11
N GLU A 248 -29.55 -12.60 5.88
CA GLU A 248 -30.03 -13.71 5.06
C GLU A 248 -28.83 -14.38 4.35
N PRO A 249 -28.12 -15.31 5.00
CA PRO A 249 -26.84 -15.81 4.52
C PRO A 249 -26.94 -16.59 3.20
N ASN A 250 -27.93 -17.47 3.04
CA ASN A 250 -28.08 -18.30 1.82
C ASN A 250 -28.20 -17.44 0.53
N PRO A 251 -29.18 -16.53 0.40
CA PRO A 251 -29.30 -15.72 -0.81
C PRO A 251 -28.11 -14.76 -0.98
N ALA A 252 -27.59 -14.19 0.10
CA ALA A 252 -26.46 -13.26 0.05
C ALA A 252 -25.15 -13.93 -0.41
N LEU A 253 -24.89 -15.19 -0.02
CA LEU A 253 -23.73 -15.96 -0.48
C LEU A 253 -23.78 -16.18 -1.99
N ARG A 254 -24.94 -16.57 -2.51
CA ARG A 254 -25.15 -16.78 -3.96
C ARG A 254 -25.04 -15.48 -4.74
N GLU A 255 -25.64 -14.41 -4.23
CA GLU A 255 -25.58 -13.06 -4.82
C GLU A 255 -24.13 -12.56 -4.88
N LEU A 256 -23.37 -12.67 -3.79
CA LEU A 256 -21.96 -12.30 -3.75
C LEU A 256 -21.12 -13.12 -4.73
N ALA A 257 -21.30 -14.44 -4.77
CA ALA A 257 -20.59 -15.30 -5.70
C ALA A 257 -20.85 -14.89 -7.17
N THR A 258 -22.12 -14.62 -7.50
CA THR A 258 -22.54 -14.16 -8.84
C THR A 258 -21.94 -12.80 -9.18
N MET A 259 -21.95 -11.86 -8.22
CA MET A 259 -21.39 -10.53 -8.38
C MET A 259 -19.88 -10.59 -8.62
N TRP A 260 -19.15 -11.38 -7.84
CA TRP A 260 -17.70 -11.56 -8.02
C TRP A 260 -17.35 -12.24 -9.34
N LEU A 261 -18.17 -13.20 -9.80
CA LEU A 261 -17.98 -13.84 -11.10
C LEU A 261 -18.17 -12.84 -12.25
N THR A 262 -19.24 -12.05 -12.20
CA THR A 262 -19.53 -11.00 -13.19
C THR A 262 -18.40 -9.97 -13.24
N ILE A 263 -17.94 -9.53 -12.07
CA ILE A 263 -16.81 -8.61 -11.96
C ILE A 263 -15.55 -9.24 -12.54
N ALA A 264 -15.26 -10.50 -12.26
CA ALA A 264 -14.08 -11.19 -12.78
C ALA A 264 -14.08 -11.28 -14.31
N GLU A 265 -15.22 -11.63 -14.91
CA GLU A 265 -15.41 -11.69 -16.37
C GLU A 265 -15.19 -10.32 -17.02
N ARG A 266 -15.92 -9.30 -16.55
CA ARG A 266 -15.78 -7.93 -17.06
C ARG A 266 -14.37 -7.39 -16.89
N TYR A 267 -13.72 -7.77 -15.81
CA TYR A 267 -12.35 -7.37 -15.53
C TYR A 267 -11.34 -8.06 -16.46
N THR A 268 -11.55 -9.33 -16.82
CA THR A 268 -10.75 -10.03 -17.85
C THR A 268 -10.94 -9.45 -19.25
N ASP A 269 -12.15 -9.00 -19.57
CA ASP A 269 -12.44 -8.30 -20.83
C ASP A 269 -11.86 -6.88 -20.88
N GLY A 270 -11.30 -6.40 -19.76
CA GLY A 270 -10.78 -5.04 -19.65
C GLY A 270 -11.87 -3.97 -19.54
N ARG A 271 -13.14 -4.34 -19.32
CA ARG A 271 -14.30 -3.46 -19.14
C ARG A 271 -14.41 -2.93 -17.71
N VAL A 272 -13.34 -2.29 -17.22
CA VAL A 272 -13.28 -1.77 -15.83
C VAL A 272 -14.28 -0.63 -15.58
N GLY A 273 -14.76 0.04 -16.63
CA GLY A 273 -15.83 1.04 -16.55
C GLY A 273 -17.24 0.46 -16.41
N GLU A 274 -17.39 -0.86 -16.53
CA GLU A 274 -18.69 -1.54 -16.55
C GLU A 274 -18.57 -2.91 -15.84
N LEU A 275 -18.00 -2.89 -14.63
CA LEU A 275 -17.81 -4.10 -13.82
C LEU A 275 -19.13 -4.76 -13.39
N LEU A 276 -20.19 -3.96 -13.22
CA LEU A 276 -21.54 -4.42 -12.92
C LEU A 276 -22.49 -3.73 -13.89
N VAL A 277 -23.47 -4.49 -14.37
CA VAL A 277 -24.51 -4.03 -15.32
C VAL A 277 -25.65 -3.31 -14.59
N GLU A 278 -25.81 -3.57 -13.29
CA GLU A 278 -26.83 -2.93 -12.44
C GLU A 278 -26.66 -1.41 -12.38
N ASP A 279 -27.78 -0.70 -12.27
CA ASP A 279 -27.75 0.74 -12.03
C ASP A 279 -27.21 1.03 -10.62
N LEU A 280 -25.97 1.53 -10.57
CA LEU A 280 -25.27 1.90 -9.36
C LEU A 280 -25.57 3.35 -8.93
N SER A 281 -26.58 4.00 -9.52
CA SER A 281 -26.95 5.39 -9.22
C SER A 281 -27.33 5.61 -7.75
N SER A 282 -27.99 4.63 -7.13
CA SER A 282 -28.50 4.66 -5.75
C SER A 282 -27.51 4.19 -4.68
N VAL A 283 -26.42 3.53 -5.08
CA VAL A 283 -25.46 2.90 -4.16
C VAL A 283 -24.51 3.95 -3.58
N ASN A 284 -24.33 3.92 -2.26
CA ASN A 284 -23.37 4.81 -1.61
C ASN A 284 -21.93 4.38 -1.94
N PRO A 285 -21.07 5.28 -2.44
CA PRO A 285 -19.70 4.93 -2.78
C PRO A 285 -18.93 4.52 -1.51
N ALA A 286 -18.20 3.41 -1.59
CA ALA A 286 -17.41 2.90 -0.47
C ALA A 286 -16.34 3.93 -0.05
N LYS A 287 -16.62 4.68 1.02
CA LYS A 287 -15.65 5.64 1.58
C LYS A 287 -14.51 4.86 2.23
N SER A 288 -13.30 5.03 1.73
CA SER A 288 -12.12 4.39 2.32
C SER A 288 -11.82 4.99 3.70
N ARG A 289 -12.28 4.33 4.78
CA ARG A 289 -11.99 4.70 6.19
C ARG A 289 -10.49 4.90 6.44
N LEU A 290 -9.66 4.14 5.73
CA LEU A 290 -8.21 4.24 5.83
C LEU A 290 -7.67 5.58 5.33
N ARG A 291 -8.31 6.22 4.33
CA ARG A 291 -7.85 7.50 3.79
C ARG A 291 -8.23 8.66 4.70
N SER A 292 -9.37 8.57 5.38
CA SER A 292 -9.71 9.52 6.45
C SER A 292 -8.77 9.34 7.65
N ALA A 293 -8.48 8.10 8.07
CA ALA A 293 -7.55 7.83 9.15
C ALA A 293 -6.11 8.24 8.81
N LEU A 294 -5.63 7.96 7.60
CA LEU A 294 -4.29 8.37 7.14
C LEU A 294 -4.18 9.88 7.02
N ARG A 295 -5.23 10.57 6.55
CA ARG A 295 -5.28 12.04 6.57
C ARG A 295 -5.24 12.56 8.00
N ALA A 296 -6.02 11.99 8.92
CA ALA A 296 -5.97 12.38 10.32
C ALA A 296 -4.58 12.17 10.92
N ALA A 297 -3.95 11.01 10.69
CA ALA A 297 -2.59 10.73 11.14
C ALA A 297 -1.56 11.69 10.52
N LEU A 298 -1.65 11.96 9.22
CA LEU A 298 -0.77 12.91 8.53
C LEU A 298 -0.95 14.34 9.06
N ALA A 299 -2.19 14.76 9.35
CA ALA A 299 -2.47 16.04 9.99
C ALA A 299 -1.80 16.12 11.37
N VAL A 300 -1.92 15.08 12.19
CA VAL A 300 -1.27 15.05 13.51
C VAL A 300 0.24 15.13 13.38
N VAL A 301 0.86 14.31 12.52
CA VAL A 301 2.32 14.32 12.30
C VAL A 301 2.80 15.67 11.80
N LEU A 302 2.11 16.27 10.82
CA LEU A 302 2.46 17.60 10.32
C LEU A 302 2.28 18.68 11.39
N THR A 303 1.24 18.61 12.21
CA THR A 303 1.00 19.60 13.28
C THR A 303 2.10 19.51 14.33
N VAL A 304 2.42 18.31 14.81
CA VAL A 304 3.50 18.08 15.79
C VAL A 304 4.85 18.51 15.22
N GLY A 305 5.16 18.12 13.98
CA GLY A 305 6.38 18.54 13.29
C GLY A 305 6.48 20.05 13.15
N THR A 306 5.36 20.73 12.89
CA THR A 306 5.36 22.19 12.77
C THR A 306 5.56 22.86 14.12
N VAL A 307 4.89 22.39 15.19
CA VAL A 307 5.09 22.91 16.55
C VAL A 307 6.54 22.76 17.01
N PHE A 308 7.14 21.60 16.74
CA PHE A 308 8.55 21.34 17.06
C PHE A 308 9.49 22.26 16.27
N PHE A 309 9.22 22.44 14.98
CA PHE A 309 9.98 23.34 14.12
C PHE A 309 9.87 24.81 14.57
N THR A 310 8.67 25.26 14.96
CA THR A 310 8.48 26.63 15.45
C THR A 310 9.17 26.87 16.79
N ALA A 311 9.14 25.90 17.71
CA ALA A 311 9.84 26.00 18.99
C ALA A 311 11.37 26.05 18.84
N SER A 312 11.90 25.54 17.73
CA SER A 312 13.34 25.52 17.46
C SER A 312 13.89 26.84 16.90
N LEU A 313 13.01 27.79 16.52
CA LEU A 313 13.37 29.02 15.81
C LEU A 313 13.57 30.24 16.71
N ASP A 314 13.46 30.10 18.04
CA ASP A 314 13.63 31.18 19.04
C ASP A 314 12.97 32.51 18.60
N LEU A 315 11.72 32.41 18.14
CA LEU A 315 10.97 33.53 17.60
C LEU A 315 10.50 34.48 18.71
N PRO A 316 10.45 35.80 18.46
CA PRO A 316 9.88 36.76 19.41
C PRO A 316 8.41 36.42 19.77
N GLN A 317 8.06 36.49 21.06
CA GLN A 317 6.73 36.15 21.60
C GLN A 317 5.55 36.83 20.88
N ALA A 318 5.77 38.02 20.30
CA ALA A 318 4.75 38.77 19.55
C ALA A 318 4.32 38.09 18.24
N ILE A 319 5.17 37.23 17.65
CA ILE A 319 4.95 36.62 16.32
C ILE A 319 4.61 35.12 16.47
N GLU A 320 5.02 34.50 17.57
CA GLU A 320 4.86 33.07 17.84
C GLU A 320 3.42 32.59 17.69
N GLY A 321 2.46 33.30 18.30
CA GLY A 321 1.04 32.94 18.22
C GLY A 321 0.46 32.94 16.80
N TYR A 322 0.89 33.90 15.96
CA TYR A 322 0.44 33.99 14.57
C TYR A 322 1.02 32.88 13.70
N VAL A 323 2.28 32.48 13.94
CA VAL A 323 2.93 31.40 13.19
C VAL A 323 2.33 30.04 13.54
N ILE A 324 2.04 29.78 14.83
CA ILE A 324 1.37 28.55 15.27
C ILE A 324 -0.04 28.47 14.67
N ALA A 325 -0.82 29.54 14.74
CA ALA A 325 -2.17 29.57 14.18
C ALA A 325 -2.17 29.43 12.65
N GLY A 326 -1.29 30.16 11.95
CA GLY A 326 -1.17 30.13 10.49
C GLY A 326 -0.71 28.77 9.97
N SER A 327 0.24 28.13 10.64
CA SER A 327 0.74 26.80 10.27
C SER A 327 -0.29 25.70 10.50
N ALA A 328 -1.04 25.74 11.62
CA ALA A 328 -2.14 24.80 11.86
C ALA A 328 -3.18 24.86 10.74
N VAL A 329 -3.56 26.07 10.30
CA VAL A 329 -4.49 26.27 9.18
C VAL A 329 -3.89 25.76 7.87
N ALA A 330 -2.61 26.04 7.59
CA ALA A 330 -1.93 25.55 6.39
C ALA A 330 -1.89 24.01 6.33
N VAL A 331 -1.58 23.35 7.43
CA VAL A 331 -1.60 21.88 7.55
C VAL A 331 -3.00 21.33 7.31
N LEU A 332 -4.03 21.98 7.87
CA LEU A 332 -5.42 21.57 7.69
C LEU A 332 -5.86 21.70 6.22
N ILE A 333 -5.52 22.80 5.55
CA ILE A 333 -5.76 23.02 4.12
C ILE A 333 -5.03 21.97 3.28
N LEU A 334 -3.76 21.70 3.60
CA LEU A 334 -2.92 20.77 2.84
C LEU A 334 -3.41 19.32 2.95
N VAL A 335 -3.87 18.90 4.13
CA VAL A 335 -4.29 17.52 4.40
C VAL A 335 -5.73 17.24 3.97
N TYR A 336 -6.65 18.15 4.26
CA TYR A 336 -8.07 17.96 4.00
C TYR A 336 -8.54 18.59 2.68
N GLY A 337 -7.74 19.50 2.10
CA GLY A 337 -8.08 20.26 0.91
C GLY A 337 -9.08 21.38 1.20
N ALA A 338 -9.11 22.40 0.34
CA ALA A 338 -10.00 23.57 0.50
C ALA A 338 -11.49 23.22 0.60
N ARG A 339 -11.92 22.06 0.06
CA ARG A 339 -13.33 21.62 0.11
C ARG A 339 -13.80 21.23 1.51
N ALA A 340 -12.93 20.77 2.41
CA ALA A 340 -13.32 20.39 3.76
C ALA A 340 -13.69 21.59 4.63
N ILE A 341 -13.12 22.76 4.35
CA ILE A 341 -13.42 24.02 5.05
C ILE A 341 -14.84 24.49 4.72
N VAL A 342 -15.28 24.27 3.47
CA VAL A 342 -16.66 24.57 3.06
C VAL A 342 -17.67 23.65 3.73
N GLU A 343 -17.31 22.38 3.93
CA GLU A 343 -18.14 21.40 4.63
C GLU A 343 -18.28 21.72 6.13
N LEU A 344 -17.18 22.17 6.78
CA LEU A 344 -17.18 22.64 8.17
C LEU A 344 -17.98 23.93 8.36
N ARG A 345 -18.06 24.79 7.33
CA ARG A 345 -18.85 26.03 7.36
C ARG A 345 -20.36 25.79 7.19
N ARG A 346 -20.77 24.62 6.69
CA ARG A 346 -22.19 24.25 6.48
C ARG A 346 -22.82 23.54 7.67
N ARG A 347 -22.03 23.13 8.65
CA ARG A 347 -22.52 22.57 9.93
C ARG A 347 -22.60 23.66 10.97
#